data_AF-A0AA51DVJ2-F1
#
_entry.id   AF-A0AA51DVJ2-F1
#
_cell.length_a   1.000
_cell.length_b   1.000
_cell.length_c   1.000
_cell.angle_alpha   90.00
_cell.angle_beta   90.00
_cell.angle_gamma   90.00
#
_symmetry.space_group_name_H-M   'P 1'
#
loop_
_entity.id
_entity.type
_entity.pdbx_description
1 polymer ?
#
loop_
_entity_poly.entity_id
_entity_poly.type
_entity_poly.pdbx_seq_one_letter_code
_entity_poly.pdbx_strand_id
1 'polypeptide(L)'
;MKLNIIKTKGIYLFLSLIILITSIISVVPSAHAATSSKIKLYNFVKLVVEATDLKVETTYLEAALKAGIIKEGDFSDYSKYTTRTDAAVILNRADEYLHGDTLDSELLNTVLKDRISDISQIAKDKRETVAKIYAKGFMKGYSKGYYIKSREFRGSEYMTTSGAKDAISMLKDTKKRAKLSPDGQLIRTTNLPRNAKDYEYILETYPNSFYEVKFMYQRAKYYYEPKELVDYANPAKMKDVNLYTVDLNKYKETWMDRIETNLKSRLNVDYRTIDNNWINTLRSAYTQYGEAKNDKRVTDGIKDYINVVKKNKIVIQSKEISIEPSTLYMMGAGFYVRTYIKFKVNYSGTKITAEDLICGDLIWMPDLKKDTWFEGVYDIELGTINGSSNGSDYYVTNDSLQDYSD
;
A
#
# COMPACT_ATOMS: atom_id res chain seq x y z
N MET A 1 -34.10 45.98 15.60
CA MET A 1 -33.04 45.39 14.75
C MET A 1 -31.67 45.23 15.46
N LYS A 2 -31.61 44.95 16.76
CA LYS A 2 -30.33 44.74 17.50
C LYS A 2 -30.24 43.44 18.31
N LEU A 3 -31.33 42.70 18.51
CA LEU A 3 -31.31 41.43 19.28
C LEU A 3 -30.92 40.18 18.47
N ASN A 4 -31.10 40.16 17.14
CA ASN A 4 -30.82 38.97 16.32
C ASN A 4 -29.36 38.81 15.85
N ILE A 5 -28.53 39.85 15.99
CA ILE A 5 -27.10 39.80 15.60
C ILE A 5 -26.24 39.20 16.72
N ILE A 6 -26.69 39.30 17.97
CA ILE A 6 -25.93 38.78 19.14
C ILE A 6 -26.04 37.25 19.23
N LYS A 7 -27.22 36.68 18.93
CA LYS A 7 -27.43 35.22 18.93
C LYS A 7 -26.64 34.49 17.84
N THR A 8 -26.50 35.07 16.65
CA THR A 8 -25.73 34.47 15.55
C THR A 8 -24.23 34.55 15.81
N LYS A 9 -23.70 35.67 16.33
CA LYS A 9 -22.28 35.78 16.69
C LYS A 9 -21.86 34.83 17.82
N GLY A 10 -22.73 34.59 18.80
CA GLY A 10 -22.47 33.63 19.88
C GLY A 10 -22.40 32.18 19.40
N ILE A 11 -23.21 31.81 18.40
CA ILE A 11 -23.21 30.46 17.81
C ILE A 11 -21.93 30.23 16.98
N TYR A 12 -21.48 31.22 16.20
CA TYR A 12 -20.22 31.12 15.46
C TYR A 12 -18.99 31.07 16.37
N LEU A 13 -19.01 31.78 17.50
CA LEU A 13 -17.96 31.71 18.53
C LEU A 13 -17.95 30.36 19.25
N PHE A 14 -19.11 29.75 19.47
CA PHE A 14 -19.21 28.43 20.09
C PHE A 14 -18.79 27.31 19.12
N LEU A 15 -19.14 27.41 17.83
CA LEU A 15 -18.69 26.50 16.77
C LEU A 15 -17.19 26.61 16.51
N SER A 16 -16.62 27.81 16.50
CA SER A 16 -15.16 27.98 16.36
C SER A 16 -14.41 27.50 17.60
N LEU A 17 -14.96 27.63 18.81
CA LEU A 17 -14.39 27.03 20.03
C LEU A 17 -14.43 25.50 19.99
N ILE A 18 -15.52 24.90 19.48
CA ILE A 18 -15.63 23.44 19.32
C ILE A 18 -14.62 22.94 18.27
N ILE A 19 -14.46 23.64 17.15
CA ILE A 19 -13.47 23.29 16.12
C ILE A 19 -12.04 23.44 16.66
N LEU A 20 -11.77 24.44 17.51
CA LEU A 20 -10.49 24.59 18.22
C LEU A 20 -10.26 23.47 19.26
N ILE A 21 -11.30 23.03 19.97
CA ILE A 21 -11.22 21.94 20.95
C ILE A 21 -11.06 20.57 20.25
N THR A 22 -11.62 20.36 19.06
CA THR A 22 -11.38 19.15 18.25
C THR A 22 -10.05 19.15 17.52
N SER A 23 -9.45 20.31 17.26
CA SER A 23 -8.09 20.43 16.71
C SER A 23 -6.98 20.46 17.78
N ILE A 24 -7.36 20.46 19.07
CA ILE A 24 -6.48 20.26 20.23
C ILE A 24 -6.74 18.90 20.91
N ILE A 25 -7.41 17.97 20.23
CA ILE A 25 -7.16 16.54 20.48
C ILE A 25 -5.81 16.23 19.82
N SER A 26 -4.76 16.76 20.45
CA SER A 26 -3.48 16.12 20.56
C SER A 26 -3.73 14.63 20.65
N VAL A 27 -3.02 13.87 19.81
CA VAL A 27 -2.68 12.47 20.06
C VAL A 27 -2.55 12.32 21.57
N VAL A 28 -3.59 11.80 22.22
CA VAL A 28 -3.46 11.32 23.59
C VAL A 28 -2.42 10.23 23.41
N PRO A 29 -1.20 10.36 23.96
CA PRO A 29 -0.36 9.19 24.09
C PRO A 29 -1.22 8.29 24.95
N SER A 30 -1.78 7.24 24.36
CA SER A 30 -2.50 6.21 25.10
C SER A 30 -1.65 5.93 26.32
N ALA A 31 -2.22 6.25 27.48
CA ALA A 31 -1.56 6.15 28.78
C ALA A 31 -1.30 4.68 29.06
N HIS A 32 -0.22 4.16 28.49
CA HIS A 32 0.54 2.97 28.82
C HIS A 32 1.93 3.14 28.16
N ALA A 33 2.62 4.24 28.49
CA ALA A 33 4.08 4.19 28.51
C ALA A 33 4.48 3.36 29.74
N ALA A 34 4.16 2.06 29.73
CA ALA A 34 4.96 1.12 30.47
C ALA A 34 6.37 1.33 29.92
N THR A 35 7.28 1.83 30.75
CA THR A 35 8.72 1.87 30.46
C THR A 35 9.14 0.45 30.12
N SER A 36 9.05 0.07 28.85
CA SER A 36 9.27 -1.29 28.42
C SER A 36 10.77 -1.51 28.47
N SER A 37 11.25 -2.00 29.61
CA SER A 37 12.66 -2.30 29.83
C SER A 37 13.20 -3.15 28.67
N LYS A 38 14.38 -2.80 28.19
CA LYS A 38 15.07 -3.55 27.12
C LYS A 38 15.39 -4.96 27.61
N ILE A 39 15.25 -5.97 26.75
CA ILE A 39 15.52 -7.36 27.14
C ILE A 39 16.98 -7.75 26.83
N LYS A 40 17.67 -8.36 27.78
CA LYS A 40 19.01 -8.94 27.56
C LYS A 40 18.93 -10.19 26.67
N LEU A 41 19.97 -10.42 25.87
CA LEU A 41 20.02 -11.51 24.90
C LEU A 41 19.80 -12.87 25.54
N TYR A 42 20.51 -13.17 26.64
CA TYR A 42 20.30 -14.40 27.40
C TYR A 42 18.83 -14.61 27.81
N ASN A 43 18.18 -13.55 28.32
CA ASN A 43 16.79 -13.62 28.76
C ASN A 43 15.83 -13.83 27.58
N PHE A 44 16.13 -13.25 26.42
CA PHE A 44 15.35 -13.49 25.21
C PHE A 44 15.47 -14.95 24.74
N VAL A 45 16.70 -15.49 24.71
CA VAL A 45 16.95 -16.90 24.37
C VAL A 45 16.22 -17.83 25.33
N LYS A 46 16.29 -17.57 26.63
CA LYS A 46 15.55 -18.34 27.64
C LYS A 46 14.06 -18.41 27.30
N LEU A 47 13.43 -17.26 27.03
CA LEU A 47 12.01 -17.22 26.68
C LEU A 47 11.69 -18.02 25.41
N VAL A 48 12.58 -17.98 24.40
CA VAL A 48 12.41 -18.75 23.16
C VAL A 48 12.51 -20.24 23.42
N VAL A 49 13.51 -20.70 24.17
CA VAL A 49 13.70 -22.12 24.51
C VAL A 49 12.50 -22.65 25.29
N GLU A 50 12.03 -21.90 26.30
CA GLU A 50 10.81 -22.21 27.06
C GLU A 50 9.55 -22.23 26.18
N ALA A 51 9.55 -21.54 25.04
CA ALA A 51 8.44 -21.52 24.12
C ALA A 51 8.46 -22.65 23.08
N THR A 52 9.62 -23.27 22.91
CA THR A 52 9.84 -24.39 21.99
C THR A 52 9.71 -25.77 22.65
N ASP A 53 9.37 -25.82 23.95
CA ASP A 53 9.28 -27.04 24.77
C ASP A 53 10.54 -27.93 24.70
N LEU A 54 11.70 -27.31 24.46
CA LEU A 54 12.99 -27.99 24.45
C LEU A 54 13.37 -28.45 25.86
N LYS A 55 13.86 -29.69 25.96
CA LYS A 55 14.42 -30.21 27.22
C LYS A 55 15.72 -29.47 27.55
N VAL A 56 15.76 -28.84 28.73
CA VAL A 56 16.96 -28.15 29.24
C VAL A 56 17.68 -29.08 30.21
N GLU A 57 18.85 -29.58 29.80
CA GLU A 57 19.68 -30.49 30.62
C GLU A 57 20.64 -29.71 31.52
N THR A 58 21.33 -28.71 30.97
CA THR A 58 22.28 -27.86 31.71
C THR A 58 21.85 -26.39 31.69
N THR A 59 21.84 -25.78 30.50
CA THR A 59 21.57 -24.35 30.33
C THR A 59 20.66 -24.11 29.13
N TYR A 60 19.94 -22.98 29.14
CA TYR A 60 19.11 -22.57 28.00
C TYR A 60 19.93 -22.33 26.73
N LEU A 61 21.18 -21.85 26.87
CA LEU A 61 22.07 -21.64 25.71
C LEU A 61 22.47 -22.96 25.06
N GLU A 62 22.83 -23.98 25.84
CA GLU A 62 23.15 -25.30 25.30
C GLU A 62 21.95 -25.94 24.61
N ALA A 63 20.76 -25.83 25.19
CA ALA A 63 19.53 -26.31 24.56
C ALA A 63 19.27 -25.59 23.22
N ALA A 64 19.43 -24.26 23.18
CA ALA A 64 19.27 -23.48 21.96
C ALA A 64 20.32 -23.81 20.89
N LEU A 65 21.58 -24.05 21.29
CA LEU A 65 22.66 -24.47 20.39
C LEU A 65 22.39 -25.85 19.79
N LYS A 66 22.01 -26.83 20.62
CA LYS A 66 21.67 -28.20 20.18
C LYS A 66 20.49 -28.23 19.21
N ALA A 67 19.51 -27.34 19.42
CA ALA A 67 18.36 -27.20 18.53
C ALA A 67 18.63 -26.33 17.28
N GLY A 68 19.82 -25.71 17.16
CA GLY A 68 20.15 -24.82 16.05
C GLY A 68 19.43 -23.46 16.06
N ILE A 69 18.74 -23.13 17.15
CA ILE A 69 18.11 -21.81 17.37
C ILE A 69 19.19 -20.73 17.48
N ILE A 70 20.32 -21.09 18.09
CA ILE A 70 21.56 -20.32 18.10
C ILE A 70 22.66 -21.19 17.50
N LYS A 71 23.67 -20.56 16.90
CA LYS A 71 24.86 -21.18 16.34
C LYS A 71 26.10 -20.61 16.99
N GLU A 72 27.17 -21.40 16.99
CA GLU A 72 28.48 -20.94 17.46
C GLU A 72 28.92 -19.71 16.67
N GLY A 73 29.42 -18.69 17.38
CA GLY A 73 29.87 -17.43 16.78
C GLY A 73 28.77 -16.43 16.45
N ASP A 74 27.48 -16.76 16.57
CA ASP A 74 26.39 -15.77 16.34
C ASP A 74 26.53 -14.55 17.26
N PHE A 75 26.90 -14.78 18.53
CA PHE A 75 26.97 -13.77 19.57
C PHE A 75 28.19 -13.97 20.46
N SER A 76 28.93 -12.89 20.69
CA SER A 76 30.10 -12.89 21.58
C SER A 76 29.78 -12.53 23.04
N ASP A 77 28.62 -11.92 23.30
CA ASP A 77 28.21 -11.48 24.64
C ASP A 77 26.70 -11.55 24.84
N TYR A 78 26.26 -12.52 25.65
CA TYR A 78 24.85 -12.75 25.98
C TYR A 78 24.29 -11.82 27.07
N SER A 79 25.14 -10.98 27.68
CA SER A 79 24.72 -10.00 28.68
C SER A 79 24.18 -8.69 28.08
N LYS A 80 24.45 -8.44 26.79
CA LYS A 80 23.99 -7.27 26.04
C LYS A 80 22.48 -7.27 25.82
N TYR A 81 21.94 -6.09 25.51
CA TYR A 81 20.56 -5.97 25.08
C TYR A 81 20.36 -6.55 23.68
N THR A 82 19.21 -7.20 23.48
CA THR A 82 18.83 -7.85 22.23
C THR A 82 18.44 -6.78 21.21
N THR A 83 19.11 -6.73 20.06
CA THR A 83 18.65 -5.89 18.95
C THR A 83 17.45 -6.53 18.26
N ARG A 84 16.68 -5.74 17.50
CA ARG A 84 15.56 -6.25 16.70
C ARG A 84 16.03 -7.22 15.63
N THR A 85 17.19 -7.00 15.02
CA THR A 85 17.81 -7.95 14.09
C THR A 85 18.17 -9.27 14.76
N ASP A 86 18.82 -9.24 15.93
CA ASP A 86 19.20 -10.47 16.63
C ASP A 86 17.97 -11.25 17.11
N ALA A 87 16.94 -10.54 17.56
CA ALA A 87 15.66 -11.15 17.90
C ALA A 87 15.03 -11.84 16.69
N ALA A 88 15.05 -11.22 15.50
CA ALA A 88 14.52 -11.83 14.28
C ALA A 88 15.29 -13.09 13.88
N VAL A 89 16.62 -13.08 14.02
CA VAL A 89 17.45 -14.27 13.73
C VAL A 89 17.08 -15.45 14.62
N ILE A 90 16.99 -15.22 15.93
CA ILE A 90 16.64 -16.26 16.91
C ILE A 90 15.20 -16.73 16.69
N LEU A 91 14.25 -15.81 16.50
CA LEU A 91 12.84 -16.14 16.28
C LEU A 91 12.64 -16.94 15.01
N ASN A 92 13.33 -16.63 13.91
CA ASN A 92 13.09 -17.33 12.66
C ASN A 92 13.53 -18.79 12.76
N ARG A 93 14.67 -19.04 13.40
CA ARG A 93 15.19 -20.39 13.58
C ARG A 93 14.32 -21.19 14.56
N ALA A 94 13.83 -20.56 15.62
CA ALA A 94 12.89 -21.20 16.53
C ALA A 94 11.53 -21.50 15.86
N ASP A 95 11.06 -20.59 15.01
CA ASP A 95 9.84 -20.79 14.22
C ASP A 95 10.01 -21.92 13.21
N GLU A 96 11.11 -21.94 12.46
CA GLU A 96 11.44 -23.03 11.52
C GLU A 96 11.65 -24.36 12.23
N TYR A 97 12.19 -24.36 13.46
CA TYR A 97 12.30 -25.56 14.29
C TYR A 97 10.93 -26.14 14.66
N LEU A 98 9.96 -25.29 15.02
CA LEU A 98 8.63 -25.72 15.45
C LEU A 98 7.68 -26.03 14.28
N HIS A 99 7.74 -25.21 13.23
CA HIS A 99 6.70 -25.14 12.20
C HIS A 99 7.23 -25.40 10.78
N GLY A 100 8.54 -25.55 10.61
CA GLY A 100 9.20 -25.68 9.31
C GLY A 100 9.32 -24.35 8.56
N ASP A 101 10.05 -24.37 7.44
CA ASP A 101 10.13 -23.23 6.52
C ASP A 101 9.07 -23.37 5.42
N THR A 102 7.94 -22.69 5.60
CA THR A 102 6.79 -22.76 4.69
C THR A 102 6.50 -21.42 4.01
N LEU A 103 7.43 -20.46 4.06
CA LEU A 103 7.18 -19.14 3.50
C LEU A 103 7.25 -19.17 1.97
N ASP A 104 6.24 -18.59 1.33
CA ASP A 104 6.22 -18.43 -0.12
C ASP A 104 7.40 -17.56 -0.60
N SER A 105 8.09 -18.04 -1.63
CA SER A 105 9.31 -17.39 -2.13
C SER A 105 9.03 -16.06 -2.82
N GLU A 106 7.86 -15.90 -3.46
CA GLU A 106 7.48 -14.66 -4.14
C GLU A 106 7.15 -13.56 -3.13
N LEU A 107 6.41 -13.90 -2.06
CA LEU A 107 6.18 -13.03 -0.92
C LEU A 107 7.49 -12.61 -0.25
N LEU A 108 8.42 -13.55 -0.02
CA LEU A 108 9.74 -13.24 0.57
C LEU A 108 10.51 -12.24 -0.29
N ASN A 109 10.55 -12.45 -1.61
CA ASN A 109 11.23 -11.55 -2.55
C ASN A 109 10.58 -10.16 -2.55
N THR A 110 9.26 -10.09 -2.58
CA THR A 110 8.51 -8.82 -2.50
C THR A 110 8.80 -8.09 -1.19
N VAL A 111 8.83 -8.79 -0.06
CA VAL A 111 9.14 -8.18 1.25
C VAL A 111 10.57 -7.63 1.29
N LEU A 112 11.53 -8.42 0.81
CA LEU A 112 12.95 -8.03 0.75
C LEU A 112 13.18 -6.79 -0.10
N LYS A 113 12.50 -6.71 -1.24
CA LYS A 113 12.69 -5.64 -2.22
C LYS A 113 11.93 -4.38 -1.83
N ASP A 114 10.67 -4.52 -1.41
CA ASP A 114 9.71 -3.41 -1.47
C ASP A 114 8.98 -3.12 -0.14
N ARG A 115 9.03 -4.00 0.87
CA ARG A 115 8.24 -3.80 2.12
C ARG A 115 9.04 -3.30 3.31
N ILE A 116 10.37 -3.48 3.33
CA ILE A 116 11.23 -3.01 4.42
C ILE A 116 12.19 -1.93 3.89
N SER A 117 11.92 -0.66 4.18
CA SER A 117 12.65 0.45 3.53
C SER A 117 14.10 0.63 4.00
N ASP A 118 14.43 0.13 5.18
CA ASP A 118 15.75 0.21 5.81
C ASP A 118 16.48 -1.15 5.82
N ILE A 119 16.03 -2.12 5.00
CA ILE A 119 16.64 -3.46 4.93
C ILE A 119 18.12 -3.42 4.54
N SER A 120 18.53 -2.41 3.77
CA SER A 120 19.92 -2.20 3.36
C SER A 120 20.84 -1.87 4.54
N GLN A 121 20.30 -1.34 5.64
CA GLN A 121 21.05 -1.06 6.87
C GLN A 121 21.33 -2.33 7.69
N ILE A 122 20.67 -3.44 7.37
CA ILE A 122 20.90 -4.74 8.00
C ILE A 122 22.03 -5.47 7.25
N ALA A 123 22.87 -6.18 8.01
CA ALA A 123 23.94 -7.00 7.45
C ALA A 123 23.39 -7.99 6.42
N LYS A 124 24.08 -8.13 5.28
CA LYS A 124 23.55 -8.82 4.08
C LYS A 124 23.11 -10.26 4.37
N ASP A 125 23.87 -10.98 5.19
CA ASP A 125 23.63 -12.35 5.65
C ASP A 125 22.41 -12.49 6.58
N LYS A 126 21.90 -11.39 7.14
CA LYS A 126 20.72 -11.38 8.04
C LYS A 126 19.45 -10.84 7.38
N ARG A 127 19.53 -10.25 6.18
CA ARG A 127 18.39 -9.58 5.52
C ARG A 127 17.24 -10.53 5.22
N GLU A 128 17.54 -11.70 4.67
CA GLU A 128 16.54 -12.73 4.37
C GLU A 128 15.78 -13.14 5.63
N THR A 129 16.51 -13.39 6.72
CA THR A 129 15.90 -13.77 8.01
C THR A 129 14.99 -12.68 8.57
N VAL A 130 15.40 -11.40 8.46
CA VAL A 130 14.55 -10.27 8.85
C VAL A 130 13.29 -10.20 7.98
N ALA A 131 13.42 -10.39 6.67
CA ALA A 131 12.29 -10.42 5.77
C ALA A 131 11.33 -11.59 6.06
N LYS A 132 11.86 -12.78 6.38
CA LYS A 132 11.04 -13.92 6.82
C LYS A 132 10.22 -13.60 8.07
N ILE A 133 10.84 -13.03 9.10
CA ILE A 133 10.14 -12.63 10.34
C ILE A 133 9.08 -11.56 10.10
N TYR A 134 9.36 -10.61 9.22
CA TYR A 134 8.38 -9.62 8.80
C TYR A 134 7.20 -10.30 8.08
N ALA A 135 7.48 -11.11 7.07
CA ALA A 135 6.48 -11.81 6.23
C ALA A 135 5.63 -12.81 7.03
N LYS A 136 6.22 -13.43 8.06
CA LYS A 136 5.52 -14.29 9.02
C LYS A 136 4.69 -13.49 10.04
N GLY A 137 4.72 -12.16 10.03
CA GLY A 137 3.88 -11.31 10.88
C GLY A 137 4.33 -11.20 12.33
N PHE A 138 5.56 -11.62 12.67
CA PHE A 138 6.13 -11.47 14.02
C PHE A 138 6.49 -10.01 14.33
N MET A 139 7.16 -9.35 13.39
CA MET A 139 7.69 -8.00 13.57
C MET A 139 7.29 -7.11 12.39
N LYS A 140 6.08 -6.56 12.47
CA LYS A 140 5.43 -5.73 11.43
C LYS A 140 6.09 -4.38 11.11
N GLY A 141 7.25 -4.05 11.68
CA GLY A 141 7.90 -2.74 11.51
C GLY A 141 7.06 -1.52 11.93
N TYR A 142 7.55 -0.33 11.62
CA TYR A 142 6.97 0.96 11.96
C TYR A 142 6.38 1.63 10.71
N SER A 143 5.16 2.14 10.83
CA SER A 143 4.47 2.83 9.74
C SER A 143 5.23 4.10 9.35
N LYS A 144 5.27 4.38 8.05
CA LYS A 144 5.81 5.62 7.49
C LYS A 144 4.74 6.65 7.17
N GLY A 145 3.48 6.35 7.50
CA GLY A 145 2.31 7.17 7.18
C GLY A 145 1.43 6.52 6.11
N TYR A 146 0.34 7.21 5.78
CA TYR A 146 -0.61 6.70 4.80
C TYR A 146 -0.03 6.64 3.38
N TYR A 147 -0.54 5.68 2.61
CA TYR A 147 -0.25 5.38 1.22
C TYR A 147 1.18 4.88 0.93
N ILE A 148 2.05 4.83 1.96
CA ILE A 148 3.40 4.28 1.86
C ILE A 148 3.35 2.78 2.18
N LYS A 149 3.64 1.96 1.17
CA LYS A 149 3.56 0.48 1.26
C LYS A 149 4.72 -0.16 2.04
N SER A 150 5.80 0.58 2.29
CA SER A 150 6.96 0.12 3.04
C SER A 150 6.95 0.57 4.49
N ARG A 151 7.65 -0.17 5.35
CA ARG A 151 7.80 0.10 6.78
C ARG A 151 9.28 0.11 7.16
N GLU A 152 9.59 0.78 8.26
CA GLU A 152 10.92 0.70 8.85
C GLU A 152 11.01 -0.51 9.79
N PHE A 153 12.03 -1.34 9.65
CA PHE A 153 12.27 -2.44 10.57
C PHE A 153 13.02 -1.99 11.82
N ARG A 154 13.90 -0.99 11.70
CA ARG A 154 14.76 -0.45 12.78
C ARG A 154 15.63 -1.52 13.43
N GLY A 155 16.38 -2.26 12.62
CA GLY A 155 17.10 -3.46 13.07
C GLY A 155 18.10 -3.24 14.21
N SER A 156 18.71 -2.05 14.30
CA SER A 156 19.67 -1.67 15.34
C SER A 156 19.03 -1.27 16.68
N GLU A 157 17.71 -1.00 16.70
CA GLU A 157 17.02 -0.69 17.95
C GLU A 157 16.89 -1.92 18.84
N TYR A 158 16.77 -1.70 20.15
CA TYR A 158 16.65 -2.78 21.12
C TYR A 158 15.23 -3.29 21.23
N MET A 159 15.09 -4.61 21.29
CA MET A 159 13.84 -5.28 21.62
C MET A 159 13.44 -4.96 23.06
N THR A 160 12.17 -4.64 23.25
CA THR A 160 11.60 -4.40 24.57
C THR A 160 11.11 -5.70 25.19
N THR A 161 11.01 -5.75 26.52
CA THR A 161 10.51 -6.94 27.21
C THR A 161 9.06 -7.26 26.83
N SER A 162 8.23 -6.25 26.58
CA SER A 162 6.86 -6.45 26.07
C SER A 162 6.86 -7.02 24.66
N GLY A 163 7.64 -6.42 23.74
CA GLY A 163 7.75 -6.91 22.36
C GLY A 163 8.29 -8.34 22.29
N ALA A 164 9.23 -8.70 23.16
CA ALA A 164 9.69 -10.07 23.30
C ALA A 164 8.56 -11.02 23.71
N LYS A 165 7.78 -10.68 24.74
CA LYS A 165 6.64 -11.51 25.18
C LYS A 165 5.58 -11.66 24.09
N ASP A 166 5.31 -10.59 23.34
CA ASP A 166 4.38 -10.64 22.20
C ASP A 166 4.88 -11.59 21.11
N ALA A 167 6.17 -11.51 20.75
CA ALA A 167 6.77 -12.41 19.78
C ALA A 167 6.74 -13.88 20.24
N ILE A 168 6.98 -14.15 21.53
CA ILE A 168 6.86 -15.50 22.11
C ILE A 168 5.42 -16.01 22.06
N SER A 169 4.44 -15.15 22.31
CA SER A 169 3.02 -15.49 22.18
C SER A 169 2.68 -15.88 20.73
N MET A 170 3.25 -15.19 19.73
CA MET A 170 3.09 -15.49 18.30
C MET A 170 3.86 -16.74 17.84
N LEU A 171 4.94 -17.10 18.55
CA LEU A 171 5.71 -18.31 18.29
C LEU A 171 4.91 -19.55 18.73
N LYS A 172 4.27 -19.46 19.91
CA LYS A 172 3.38 -20.50 20.46
C LYS A 172 2.06 -20.63 19.70
N ASP A 173 1.49 -19.51 19.25
CA ASP A 173 0.22 -19.47 18.54
C ASP A 173 0.32 -18.59 17.30
N THR A 174 0.41 -19.25 16.14
CA THR A 174 0.58 -18.59 14.85
C THR A 174 -0.61 -17.70 14.48
N LYS A 175 -1.81 -17.93 15.07
CA LYS A 175 -3.00 -17.10 14.83
C LYS A 175 -2.88 -15.69 15.40
N LYS A 176 -1.94 -15.47 16.31
CA LYS A 176 -1.66 -14.15 16.90
C LYS A 176 -0.71 -13.30 16.06
N ARG A 177 -0.09 -13.88 15.02
CA ARG A 177 0.77 -13.14 14.09
C ARG A 177 -0.03 -12.06 13.38
N ALA A 178 0.65 -10.98 13.02
CA ALA A 178 0.04 -9.96 12.19
C ALA A 178 -0.36 -10.56 10.84
N LYS A 179 -1.57 -10.26 10.38
CA LYS A 179 -2.02 -10.67 9.04
C LYS A 179 -1.42 -9.73 8.00
N LEU A 180 -0.92 -10.30 6.92
CA LEU A 180 -0.42 -9.56 5.78
C LEU A 180 -1.26 -9.86 4.54
N SER A 181 -1.33 -8.89 3.63
CA SER A 181 -1.85 -9.09 2.27
C SER A 181 -0.91 -10.01 1.46
N PRO A 182 -1.37 -10.52 0.30
CA PRO A 182 -0.54 -11.38 -0.55
C PRO A 182 0.83 -10.79 -0.91
N ASP A 183 0.92 -9.47 -1.00
CA ASP A 183 2.15 -8.72 -1.29
C ASP A 183 2.90 -8.24 -0.02
N GLY A 184 2.49 -8.69 1.18
CA GLY A 184 3.22 -8.44 2.43
C GLY A 184 2.92 -7.10 3.12
N GLN A 185 1.84 -6.41 2.80
CA GLN A 185 1.42 -5.21 3.54
C GLN A 185 0.57 -5.59 4.77
N LEU A 186 0.63 -4.77 5.82
CA LEU A 186 -0.09 -5.05 7.07
C LEU A 186 -1.60 -4.88 6.91
N ILE A 187 -2.36 -5.94 7.19
CA ILE A 187 -3.83 -5.90 7.29
C ILE A 187 -4.20 -5.48 8.71
N ARG A 188 -5.10 -4.50 8.84
CA ARG A 188 -5.69 -4.13 10.13
C ARG A 188 -7.04 -4.82 10.33
N THR A 189 -7.33 -5.20 11.57
CA THR A 189 -8.58 -5.88 11.98
C THR A 189 -9.45 -5.02 12.90
N THR A 190 -9.01 -3.79 13.18
CA THR A 190 -9.67 -2.81 14.06
C THR A 190 -9.71 -1.46 13.36
N ASN A 191 -10.62 -0.58 13.80
CA ASN A 191 -10.85 0.73 13.16
C ASN A 191 -11.15 0.60 11.66
N LEU A 192 -12.00 -0.36 11.30
CA LEU A 192 -12.31 -0.68 9.91
C LEU A 192 -13.24 0.38 9.31
N PRO A 193 -13.18 0.63 7.98
CA PRO A 193 -14.14 1.49 7.30
C PRO A 193 -15.56 0.90 7.39
N ARG A 194 -16.59 1.75 7.26
CA ARG A 194 -17.99 1.33 7.36
C ARG A 194 -18.37 0.23 6.37
N ASN A 195 -17.75 0.22 5.19
CA ASN A 195 -17.94 -0.74 4.12
C ASN A 195 -16.86 -1.83 4.06
N ALA A 196 -16.18 -2.14 5.17
CA ALA A 196 -15.09 -3.14 5.17
C ALA A 196 -15.47 -4.52 4.63
N LYS A 197 -16.74 -4.91 4.74
CA LYS A 197 -17.26 -6.19 4.20
C LYS A 197 -17.24 -6.27 2.67
N ASP A 198 -17.10 -5.14 1.99
CA ASP A 198 -17.07 -5.05 0.52
C ASP A 198 -15.63 -5.27 -0.01
N TYR A 199 -14.64 -5.46 0.88
CA TYR A 199 -13.23 -5.69 0.54
C TYR A 199 -12.75 -7.04 1.06
N GLU A 200 -11.78 -7.64 0.35
CA GLU A 200 -11.11 -8.87 0.80
C GLU A 200 -10.32 -8.64 2.10
N TYR A 201 -9.63 -7.50 2.18
CA TYR A 201 -8.88 -7.06 3.34
C TYR A 201 -8.77 -5.54 3.37
N ILE A 202 -8.46 -4.99 4.54
CA ILE A 202 -8.24 -3.56 4.77
C ILE A 202 -6.81 -3.37 5.25
N LEU A 203 -6.03 -2.60 4.49
CA LEU A 203 -4.65 -2.31 4.84
C LEU A 203 -4.57 -1.20 5.90
N GLU A 204 -3.54 -1.28 6.73
CA GLU A 204 -3.26 -0.26 7.76
C GLU A 204 -2.75 1.05 7.16
N THR A 205 -2.09 0.98 6.01
CA THR A 205 -1.49 2.10 5.30
C THR A 205 -2.52 2.96 4.57
N TYR A 206 -3.80 2.59 4.54
CA TYR A 206 -4.85 3.38 3.89
C TYR A 206 -5.92 3.81 4.92
N PRO A 207 -6.31 5.09 4.94
CA PRO A 207 -7.32 5.59 5.86
C PRO A 207 -8.71 5.05 5.51
N ASN A 208 -9.66 5.15 6.45
CA ASN A 208 -11.06 4.75 6.16
C ASN A 208 -11.64 5.53 4.98
N SER A 209 -11.31 6.82 4.83
CA SER A 209 -11.79 7.67 3.73
C SER A 209 -11.43 7.12 2.35
N PHE A 210 -10.31 6.41 2.19
CA PHE A 210 -9.92 5.78 0.93
C PHE A 210 -10.89 4.65 0.52
N TYR A 211 -11.30 3.84 1.49
CA TYR A 211 -12.23 2.75 1.28
C TYR A 211 -13.69 3.22 1.23
N GLU A 212 -14.04 4.30 1.93
CA GLU A 212 -15.43 4.76 1.98
C GLU A 212 -15.89 5.55 0.73
N VAL A 213 -15.00 5.81 -0.23
CA VAL A 213 -15.39 6.38 -1.54
C VAL A 213 -16.27 5.39 -2.31
N LYS A 214 -17.38 5.88 -2.86
CA LYS A 214 -18.30 5.08 -3.67
C LYS A 214 -17.63 4.56 -4.95
N PHE A 215 -17.84 3.29 -5.27
CA PHE A 215 -17.44 2.72 -6.56
C PHE A 215 -18.23 3.34 -7.72
N MET A 216 -17.74 3.22 -8.95
CA MET A 216 -18.42 3.74 -10.14
C MET A 216 -19.82 3.13 -10.30
N TYR A 217 -19.98 1.82 -10.06
CA TYR A 217 -21.29 1.17 -10.15
C TYR A 217 -22.29 1.67 -9.09
N GLN A 218 -21.83 2.25 -7.97
CA GLN A 218 -22.68 2.85 -6.95
C GLN A 218 -23.10 4.29 -7.29
N ARG A 219 -22.38 4.93 -8.22
CA ARG A 219 -22.63 6.30 -8.72
C ARG A 219 -23.43 6.30 -10.01
N ALA A 220 -23.35 5.22 -10.79
CA ALA A 220 -24.03 5.09 -12.06
C ALA A 220 -25.55 5.13 -11.92
N LYS A 221 -26.21 5.76 -12.90
CA LYS A 221 -27.67 5.71 -13.05
C LYS A 221 -28.02 4.53 -13.94
N TYR A 222 -28.81 3.61 -13.40
CA TYR A 222 -29.33 2.47 -14.15
C TYR A 222 -30.80 2.68 -14.49
N TYR A 223 -31.22 2.17 -15.66
CA TYR A 223 -32.64 2.08 -16.03
C TYR A 223 -33.31 0.80 -15.48
N TYR A 224 -32.55 0.00 -14.73
CA TYR A 224 -32.96 -1.26 -14.11
C TYR A 224 -32.25 -1.42 -12.75
N GLU A 225 -32.65 -2.41 -11.95
CA GLU A 225 -31.96 -2.74 -10.70
C GLU A 225 -30.71 -3.58 -10.99
N PRO A 226 -29.48 -3.06 -10.77
CA PRO A 226 -28.26 -3.79 -11.08
C PRO A 226 -28.09 -4.97 -10.13
N LYS A 227 -27.64 -6.10 -10.67
CA LYS A 227 -27.44 -7.35 -9.95
C LYS A 227 -25.96 -7.63 -9.75
N GLU A 228 -25.56 -7.88 -8.51
CA GLU A 228 -24.20 -8.32 -8.18
C GLU A 228 -23.88 -9.66 -8.85
N LEU A 229 -22.63 -9.83 -9.31
CA LEU A 229 -22.13 -10.93 -10.13
C LEU A 229 -22.71 -11.02 -11.55
N VAL A 230 -23.57 -10.07 -11.95
CA VAL A 230 -24.08 -9.96 -13.33
C VAL A 230 -23.66 -8.62 -13.93
N ASP A 231 -24.07 -7.51 -13.30
CA ASP A 231 -23.83 -6.15 -13.79
C ASP A 231 -22.60 -5.51 -13.12
N TYR A 232 -22.28 -5.94 -11.90
CA TYR A 232 -21.10 -5.49 -11.16
C TYR A 232 -20.66 -6.55 -10.16
N ALA A 233 -19.45 -6.44 -9.64
CA ALA A 233 -19.01 -7.21 -8.48
C ALA A 233 -18.17 -6.32 -7.58
N ASN A 234 -18.48 -6.29 -6.28
CA ASN A 234 -17.64 -5.61 -5.30
C ASN A 234 -16.32 -6.37 -5.09
N PRO A 235 -15.28 -5.74 -4.51
CA PRO A 235 -13.98 -6.39 -4.36
C PRO A 235 -13.97 -7.72 -3.59
N ALA A 236 -14.74 -7.85 -2.50
CA ALA A 236 -14.86 -9.11 -1.76
C ALA A 236 -15.49 -10.25 -2.58
N LYS A 237 -16.18 -9.92 -3.67
CA LYS A 237 -16.88 -10.84 -4.57
C LYS A 237 -16.14 -11.15 -5.87
N MET A 238 -14.97 -10.55 -6.10
CA MET A 238 -14.21 -10.77 -7.34
C MET A 238 -13.84 -12.24 -7.61
N LYS A 239 -13.61 -13.03 -6.55
CA LYS A 239 -13.34 -14.48 -6.67
C LYS A 239 -14.55 -15.30 -7.14
N ASP A 240 -15.76 -14.75 -6.98
CA ASP A 240 -17.02 -15.41 -7.34
C ASP A 240 -17.47 -15.01 -8.76
N VAL A 241 -16.75 -14.11 -9.44
CA VAL A 241 -17.05 -13.67 -10.80
C VAL A 241 -16.71 -14.77 -11.80
N ASN A 242 -17.66 -15.12 -12.68
CA ASN A 242 -17.41 -16.06 -13.75
C ASN A 242 -16.62 -15.39 -14.89
N LEU A 243 -15.30 -15.46 -14.77
CA LEU A 243 -14.34 -14.95 -15.73
C LEU A 243 -13.92 -16.07 -16.70
N TYR A 244 -14.83 -16.49 -17.59
CA TYR A 244 -14.69 -17.65 -18.49
C TYR A 244 -13.26 -17.99 -18.93
N THR A 245 -12.51 -17.00 -19.42
CA THR A 245 -11.14 -17.15 -19.91
C THR A 245 -10.09 -16.45 -19.05
N VAL A 246 -10.47 -15.50 -18.19
CA VAL A 246 -9.52 -14.61 -17.50
C VAL A 246 -9.01 -15.23 -16.20
N ASP A 247 -7.69 -15.44 -16.13
CA ASP A 247 -7.01 -15.88 -14.91
C ASP A 247 -6.56 -14.67 -14.10
N LEU A 248 -7.47 -14.18 -13.25
CA LEU A 248 -7.21 -12.99 -12.43
C LEU A 248 -6.03 -13.19 -11.49
N ASN A 249 -5.88 -14.37 -10.87
CA ASN A 249 -4.80 -14.63 -9.93
C ASN A 249 -3.43 -14.52 -10.61
N LYS A 250 -3.32 -14.95 -11.86
CA LYS A 250 -2.09 -14.90 -12.63
C LYS A 250 -1.72 -13.50 -13.12
N TYR A 251 -2.70 -12.67 -13.50
CA TYR A 251 -2.44 -11.41 -14.20
C TYR A 251 -2.72 -10.15 -13.36
N LYS A 252 -3.27 -10.28 -12.15
CA LYS A 252 -3.59 -9.14 -11.27
C LYS A 252 -2.38 -8.23 -11.04
N GLU A 253 -1.19 -8.76 -10.74
CA GLU A 253 0.01 -7.92 -10.55
C GLU A 253 0.41 -7.19 -11.84
N THR A 254 0.37 -7.87 -12.99
CA THR A 254 0.61 -7.23 -14.30
C THR A 254 -0.37 -6.08 -14.57
N TRP A 255 -1.63 -6.21 -14.13
CA TRP A 255 -2.62 -5.15 -14.24
C TRP A 255 -2.26 -3.96 -13.35
N MET A 256 -1.83 -4.20 -12.11
CA MET A 256 -1.38 -3.14 -11.20
C MET A 256 -0.17 -2.40 -11.77
N ASP A 257 0.81 -3.12 -12.32
CA ASP A 257 2.01 -2.56 -12.95
C ASP A 257 1.69 -1.66 -14.15
N ARG A 258 0.66 -2.01 -14.94
CA ARG A 258 0.19 -1.17 -16.06
C ARG A 258 -0.44 0.12 -15.56
N ILE A 259 -1.28 0.06 -14.52
CA ILE A 259 -1.85 1.25 -13.88
C ILE A 259 -0.73 2.12 -13.30
N GLU A 260 0.23 1.51 -12.62
CA GLU A 260 1.37 2.22 -12.03
C GLU A 260 2.24 2.89 -13.10
N THR A 261 2.49 2.21 -14.21
CA THR A 261 3.22 2.75 -15.37
C THR A 261 2.48 3.93 -15.98
N ASN A 262 1.16 3.82 -16.16
CA ASN A 262 0.31 4.91 -16.66
C ASN A 262 0.41 6.15 -15.77
N LEU A 263 0.11 5.99 -14.47
CA LEU A 263 0.09 7.10 -13.52
C LEU A 263 1.48 7.70 -13.31
N LYS A 264 2.53 6.89 -13.16
CA LYS A 264 3.91 7.40 -13.03
C LYS A 264 4.34 8.19 -14.24
N SER A 265 3.98 7.76 -15.46
CA SER A 265 4.35 8.48 -16.67
C SER A 265 3.63 9.82 -16.75
N ARG A 266 2.31 9.85 -16.54
CA ARG A 266 1.48 11.07 -16.68
C ARG A 266 1.68 12.06 -15.55
N LEU A 267 2.06 11.60 -14.35
CA LEU A 267 2.24 12.43 -13.16
C LEU A 267 3.71 12.66 -12.78
N ASN A 268 4.66 12.31 -13.66
CA ASN A 268 6.06 12.73 -13.59
C ASN A 268 6.52 13.22 -14.97
N VAL A 269 6.25 14.48 -15.24
CA VAL A 269 6.52 15.13 -16.53
C VAL A 269 7.49 16.27 -16.32
N ASP A 270 8.46 16.43 -17.20
CA ASP A 270 9.33 17.61 -17.22
C ASP A 270 9.61 17.98 -18.67
N TYR A 271 9.17 19.17 -19.08
CA TYR A 271 9.31 19.64 -20.46
C TYR A 271 10.75 19.63 -20.99
N ARG A 272 11.76 19.62 -20.10
CA ARG A 272 13.18 19.61 -20.44
C ARG A 272 13.69 18.21 -20.80
N THR A 273 13.07 17.16 -20.25
CA THR A 273 13.54 15.78 -20.37
C THR A 273 12.54 14.86 -21.07
N ILE A 274 11.30 15.31 -21.30
CA ILE A 274 10.29 14.52 -22.00
C ILE A 274 10.73 14.18 -23.44
N ASP A 275 10.78 12.88 -23.73
CA ASP A 275 11.37 12.31 -24.94
C ASP A 275 10.55 11.13 -25.49
N ASN A 276 11.10 10.44 -26.48
CA ASN A 276 10.44 9.27 -27.07
C ASN A 276 10.38 8.05 -26.13
N ASN A 277 11.28 7.94 -25.16
CA ASN A 277 11.23 6.86 -24.17
C ASN A 277 10.02 7.04 -23.26
N TRP A 278 9.76 8.28 -22.84
CA TRP A 278 8.54 8.61 -22.09
C TRP A 278 7.27 8.27 -22.90
N ILE A 279 7.22 8.61 -24.19
CA ILE A 279 6.10 8.23 -25.08
C ILE A 279 5.89 6.72 -25.09
N ASN A 280 6.95 5.95 -25.32
CA ASN A 280 6.86 4.50 -25.42
C ASN A 280 6.42 3.85 -24.10
N THR A 281 6.89 4.40 -22.97
CA THR A 281 6.53 3.94 -21.62
C THR A 281 5.06 4.21 -21.32
N LEU A 282 4.57 5.42 -21.58
CA LEU A 282 3.15 5.72 -21.38
C LEU A 282 2.28 4.85 -22.32
N ARG A 283 2.67 4.73 -23.58
CA ARG A 283 1.96 3.93 -24.58
C ARG A 283 1.89 2.45 -24.21
N SER A 284 2.84 1.90 -23.47
CA SER A 284 2.80 0.49 -23.04
C SER A 284 1.76 0.17 -21.97
N ALA A 285 1.18 1.20 -21.35
CA ALA A 285 0.09 1.00 -20.41
C ALA A 285 -1.30 0.96 -21.07
N TYR A 286 -1.42 1.38 -22.34
CA TYR A 286 -2.66 1.34 -23.13
C TYR A 286 -2.69 0.17 -24.10
N THR A 287 -3.80 0.02 -24.83
CA THR A 287 -3.95 -0.95 -25.93
C THR A 287 -2.74 -0.88 -26.86
N GLN A 288 -2.09 -2.02 -27.08
CA GLN A 288 -1.12 -2.19 -28.16
C GLN A 288 -1.62 -3.29 -29.09
N TYR A 289 -1.95 -2.90 -30.32
CA TYR A 289 -2.32 -3.82 -31.37
C TYR A 289 -1.09 -4.47 -32.01
N GLY A 290 0.12 -4.03 -31.65
CA GLY A 290 1.38 -4.47 -32.28
C GLY A 290 1.57 -3.94 -33.70
N GLU A 291 0.56 -3.23 -34.23
CA GLU A 291 0.54 -2.62 -35.55
C GLU A 291 0.48 -1.10 -35.42
N ALA A 292 1.49 -0.42 -35.94
CA ALA A 292 1.62 1.04 -35.83
C ALA A 292 0.39 1.83 -36.33
N LYS A 293 -0.37 1.28 -37.28
CA LYS A 293 -1.58 1.91 -37.81
C LYS A 293 -2.72 1.92 -36.78
N ASN A 294 -2.89 0.83 -36.04
CA ASN A 294 -3.97 0.68 -35.07
C ASN A 294 -3.62 1.42 -33.76
N ASP A 295 -2.34 1.49 -33.42
CA ASP A 295 -1.82 2.26 -32.27
C ASP A 295 -1.71 3.78 -32.55
N LYS A 296 -2.02 4.21 -33.78
CA LYS A 296 -1.76 5.58 -34.26
C LYS A 296 -2.50 6.62 -33.43
N ARG A 297 -3.80 6.40 -33.14
CA ARG A 297 -4.63 7.38 -32.42
C ARG A 297 -4.08 7.69 -31.03
N VAL A 298 -3.75 6.65 -30.25
CA VAL A 298 -3.16 6.81 -28.91
C VAL A 298 -1.81 7.51 -29.00
N THR A 299 -0.97 7.07 -29.96
CA THR A 299 0.36 7.66 -30.16
C THR A 299 0.29 9.14 -30.54
N ASP A 300 -0.65 9.53 -31.40
CA ASP A 300 -0.81 10.92 -31.83
C ASP A 300 -1.31 11.81 -30.69
N GLY A 301 -2.30 11.34 -29.91
CA GLY A 301 -2.77 12.07 -28.73
C GLY A 301 -1.66 12.34 -27.70
N ILE A 302 -0.79 11.35 -27.48
CA ILE A 302 0.39 11.51 -26.61
C ILE A 302 1.37 12.55 -27.18
N LYS A 303 1.59 12.57 -28.49
CA LYS A 303 2.46 13.56 -29.15
C LYS A 303 1.88 14.98 -29.09
N ASP A 304 0.57 15.12 -29.24
CA ASP A 304 -0.12 16.39 -29.11
C ASP A 304 0.03 16.95 -27.69
N TYR A 305 -0.12 16.10 -26.67
CA TYR A 305 0.17 16.47 -25.28
C TYR A 305 1.62 16.96 -25.08
N ILE A 306 2.61 16.31 -25.69
CA ILE A 306 4.01 16.75 -25.59
C ILE A 306 4.21 18.17 -26.15
N ASN A 307 3.51 18.53 -27.21
CA ASN A 307 3.56 19.89 -27.75
C ASN A 307 3.02 20.90 -26.73
N VAL A 308 1.94 20.56 -26.01
CA VAL A 308 1.39 21.37 -24.91
C VAL A 308 2.38 21.48 -23.75
N VAL A 309 3.01 20.37 -23.34
CA VAL A 309 4.05 20.33 -22.30
C VAL A 309 5.20 21.28 -22.62
N LYS A 310 5.74 21.21 -23.84
CA LYS A 310 6.87 22.04 -24.28
C LYS A 310 6.48 23.52 -24.39
N LYS A 311 5.32 23.81 -24.99
CA LYS A 311 4.81 25.17 -25.16
C LYS A 311 4.60 25.87 -23.82
N ASN A 312 4.05 25.15 -22.84
CA ASN A 312 3.68 25.72 -21.53
C ASN A 312 4.71 25.45 -20.43
N LYS A 313 5.86 24.85 -20.75
CA LYS A 313 6.93 24.48 -19.81
C LYS A 313 6.40 23.71 -18.60
N ILE A 314 5.58 22.69 -18.86
CA ILE A 314 4.91 21.92 -17.82
C ILE A 314 5.94 21.05 -17.08
N VAL A 315 5.86 21.07 -15.75
CA VAL A 315 6.56 20.15 -14.85
C VAL A 315 5.56 19.58 -13.86
N ILE A 316 5.41 18.26 -13.83
CA ILE A 316 4.60 17.52 -12.87
C ILE A 316 5.54 16.65 -12.04
N GLN A 317 5.42 16.73 -10.72
CA GLN A 317 6.21 15.95 -9.78
C GLN A 317 5.27 15.16 -8.89
N SER A 318 5.29 13.83 -9.00
CA SER A 318 4.62 12.97 -8.03
C SER A 318 5.46 12.84 -6.76
N LYS A 319 4.79 12.82 -5.61
CA LYS A 319 5.38 12.43 -4.33
C LYS A 319 4.98 11.02 -3.95
N GLU A 320 3.75 10.63 -4.26
CA GLU A 320 3.21 9.31 -3.94
C GLU A 320 2.21 8.90 -5.02
N ILE A 321 2.30 7.65 -5.45
CA ILE A 321 1.33 6.99 -6.34
C ILE A 321 1.15 5.60 -5.75
N SER A 322 -0.04 5.31 -5.24
CA SER A 322 -0.33 4.08 -4.52
C SER A 322 -1.54 3.38 -5.11
N ILE A 323 -1.31 2.23 -5.73
CA ILE A 323 -2.33 1.39 -6.34
C ILE A 323 -2.75 0.33 -5.32
N GLU A 324 -4.06 0.17 -5.06
CA GLU A 324 -4.53 -0.76 -4.03
C GLU A 324 -5.30 -1.96 -4.61
N PRO A 325 -4.66 -3.15 -4.74
CA PRO A 325 -5.26 -4.29 -5.42
C PRO A 325 -6.47 -4.90 -4.68
N SER A 326 -6.65 -4.65 -3.38
CA SER A 326 -7.88 -5.07 -2.65
C SER A 326 -9.13 -4.32 -3.07
N THR A 327 -8.98 -3.22 -3.82
CA THR A 327 -10.11 -2.45 -4.33
C THR A 327 -10.55 -2.85 -5.73
N LEU A 328 -9.91 -3.84 -6.34
CA LEU A 328 -10.29 -4.33 -7.67
C LEU A 328 -11.78 -4.71 -7.68
N TYR A 329 -12.56 -4.14 -8.58
CA TYR A 329 -13.98 -4.44 -8.74
C TYR A 329 -14.36 -4.52 -10.22
N MET A 330 -15.55 -5.05 -10.50
CA MET A 330 -16.11 -5.15 -11.85
C MET A 330 -17.35 -4.26 -12.00
N MET A 331 -17.48 -3.61 -13.14
CA MET A 331 -18.72 -2.95 -13.58
C MET A 331 -18.88 -3.16 -15.10
N GLY A 332 -19.98 -3.79 -15.51
CA GLY A 332 -20.14 -4.26 -16.89
C GLY A 332 -19.00 -5.20 -17.28
N ALA A 333 -18.37 -4.93 -18.42
CA ALA A 333 -17.21 -5.69 -18.90
C ALA A 333 -15.84 -5.14 -18.41
N GLY A 334 -15.85 -4.02 -17.67
CA GLY A 334 -14.64 -3.33 -17.20
C GLY A 334 -14.23 -3.76 -15.80
N PHE A 335 -12.93 -3.69 -15.54
CA PHE A 335 -12.33 -3.86 -14.21
C PHE A 335 -11.78 -2.54 -13.74
N TYR A 336 -11.92 -2.25 -12.45
CA TYR A 336 -11.55 -0.95 -11.90
C TYR A 336 -10.72 -1.15 -10.64
N VAL A 337 -9.68 -0.34 -10.48
CA VAL A 337 -8.80 -0.38 -9.32
C VAL A 337 -8.65 1.02 -8.76
N ARG A 338 -8.82 1.16 -7.46
CA ARG A 338 -8.62 2.42 -6.76
C ARG A 338 -7.15 2.72 -6.55
N THR A 339 -6.81 3.98 -6.78
CA THR A 339 -5.48 4.52 -6.64
C THR A 339 -5.52 5.80 -5.83
N TYR A 340 -4.45 6.07 -5.09
CA TYR A 340 -4.19 7.36 -4.48
C TYR A 340 -3.03 8.01 -5.22
N ILE A 341 -3.16 9.30 -5.51
CA ILE A 341 -2.10 10.10 -6.11
C ILE A 341 -1.83 11.33 -5.27
N LYS A 342 -0.57 11.74 -5.20
CA LYS A 342 -0.13 13.02 -4.67
C LYS A 342 0.92 13.63 -5.57
N PHE A 343 0.61 14.75 -6.18
CA PHE A 343 1.50 15.41 -7.14
C PHE A 343 1.42 16.92 -7.05
N LYS A 344 2.37 17.60 -7.69
CA LYS A 344 2.40 19.06 -7.84
C LYS A 344 2.68 19.39 -9.29
N VAL A 345 2.04 20.42 -9.80
CA VAL A 345 2.20 20.90 -11.18
C VAL A 345 2.72 22.33 -11.23
N ASN A 346 3.65 22.62 -12.14
CA ASN A 346 4.15 23.94 -12.48
C ASN A 346 4.12 24.13 -14.01
N TYR A 347 3.89 25.36 -14.46
CA TYR A 347 3.78 25.74 -15.87
C TYR A 347 3.94 27.27 -16.04
N SER A 348 4.33 27.75 -17.21
CA SER A 348 4.54 29.18 -17.48
C SER A 348 3.32 29.95 -18.02
N GLY A 349 2.28 29.27 -18.51
CA GLY A 349 1.05 29.90 -19.02
C GLY A 349 0.17 30.51 -17.92
N THR A 350 -0.72 31.45 -18.26
CA THR A 350 -1.58 32.16 -17.28
C THR A 350 -3.01 31.62 -17.19
N LYS A 351 -3.43 30.72 -18.09
CA LYS A 351 -4.71 29.98 -18.03
C LYS A 351 -4.53 28.67 -18.81
N ILE A 352 -4.50 27.55 -18.11
CA ILE A 352 -4.39 26.20 -18.68
C ILE A 352 -5.36 25.31 -17.93
N THR A 353 -6.11 24.47 -18.65
CA THR A 353 -7.07 23.55 -18.03
C THR A 353 -6.33 22.35 -17.46
N ALA A 354 -6.99 21.58 -16.58
CA ALA A 354 -6.39 20.35 -16.08
C ALA A 354 -6.16 19.31 -17.20
N GLU A 355 -7.04 19.28 -18.21
CA GLU A 355 -6.92 18.45 -19.42
C GLU A 355 -5.68 18.79 -20.26
N ASP A 356 -5.31 20.08 -20.34
CA ASP A 356 -4.07 20.50 -21.00
C ASP A 356 -2.83 20.19 -20.14
N LEU A 357 -2.99 20.12 -18.82
CA LEU A 357 -1.88 19.89 -17.89
C LEU A 357 -1.45 18.43 -17.82
N ILE A 358 -2.42 17.52 -17.78
CA ILE A 358 -2.20 16.10 -17.52
C ILE A 358 -2.75 15.34 -18.72
N CYS A 359 -1.91 14.53 -19.37
CA CYS A 359 -2.35 13.64 -20.44
C CYS A 359 -3.48 12.73 -19.90
N GLY A 360 -4.46 12.31 -20.70
CA GLY A 360 -5.50 11.36 -20.30
C GLY A 360 -6.85 11.63 -20.96
N ASP A 361 -7.85 10.83 -20.61
CA ASP A 361 -9.21 10.94 -21.17
C ASP A 361 -9.96 12.16 -20.63
N LEU A 362 -10.44 12.11 -19.38
CA LEU A 362 -11.16 13.23 -18.74
C LEU A 362 -10.43 13.63 -17.47
N ILE A 363 -9.92 14.87 -17.45
CA ILE A 363 -9.21 15.43 -16.31
C ILE A 363 -10.01 16.59 -15.73
N TRP A 364 -10.66 16.34 -14.61
CA TRP A 364 -11.46 17.36 -13.93
C TRP A 364 -11.05 17.44 -12.46
N MET A 365 -10.22 18.45 -12.17
CA MET A 365 -9.67 18.72 -10.84
C MET A 365 -9.83 20.22 -10.54
N PRO A 366 -11.01 20.69 -10.11
CA PRO A 366 -11.29 22.10 -9.91
C PRO A 366 -10.38 22.75 -8.85
N ASP A 367 -9.87 21.95 -7.90
CA ASP A 367 -8.97 22.41 -6.84
C ASP A 367 -7.48 22.31 -7.18
N LEU A 368 -7.13 21.84 -8.39
CA LEU A 368 -5.74 21.80 -8.84
C LEU A 368 -5.17 23.21 -8.98
N LYS A 369 -4.10 23.49 -8.24
CA LYS A 369 -3.43 24.79 -8.24
C LYS A 369 -1.95 24.65 -8.59
N LYS A 370 -1.45 25.63 -9.34
CA LYS A 370 -0.02 25.75 -9.64
C LYS A 370 0.80 25.76 -8.35
N ASP A 371 1.92 25.04 -8.38
CA ASP A 371 2.92 24.95 -7.31
C ASP A 371 2.38 24.52 -5.93
N THR A 372 1.20 23.88 -5.91
CA THR A 372 0.59 23.33 -4.69
C THR A 372 0.48 21.81 -4.81
N TRP A 373 0.74 21.10 -3.71
CA TRP A 373 0.49 19.67 -3.66
C TRP A 373 -1.01 19.41 -3.74
N PHE A 374 -1.39 18.63 -4.73
CA PHE A 374 -2.73 18.09 -4.90
C PHE A 374 -2.71 16.60 -4.54
N GLU A 375 -3.78 16.12 -3.92
CA GLU A 375 -3.96 14.70 -3.60
C GLU A 375 -5.39 14.28 -3.89
N GLY A 376 -5.56 13.05 -4.37
CA GLY A 376 -6.87 12.54 -4.78
C GLY A 376 -6.90 11.02 -4.86
N VAL A 377 -8.11 10.48 -4.86
CA VAL A 377 -8.39 9.04 -4.92
C VAL A 377 -9.25 8.76 -6.14
N TYR A 378 -8.79 7.90 -7.04
CA TYR A 378 -9.42 7.66 -8.34
C TYR A 378 -9.47 6.17 -8.66
N ASP A 379 -10.53 5.75 -9.35
CA ASP A 379 -10.66 4.40 -9.88
C ASP A 379 -10.19 4.41 -11.35
N ILE A 380 -9.18 3.60 -11.68
CA ILE A 380 -8.65 3.45 -13.04
C ILE A 380 -9.22 2.19 -13.67
N GLU A 381 -9.71 2.29 -14.90
CA GLU A 381 -10.31 1.17 -15.62
C GLU A 381 -9.28 0.38 -16.42
N LEU A 382 -9.42 -0.93 -16.38
CA LEU A 382 -8.73 -1.91 -17.18
C LEU A 382 -9.73 -2.67 -18.04
N GLY A 383 -9.33 -2.96 -19.27
CA GLY A 383 -10.09 -3.79 -20.17
C GLY A 383 -9.26 -4.34 -21.31
N THR A 384 -9.95 -5.02 -22.22
CA THR A 384 -9.34 -5.63 -23.41
C THR A 384 -10.32 -5.54 -24.57
N ILE A 385 -9.79 -5.45 -25.79
CA ILE A 385 -10.52 -5.58 -27.05
C ILE A 385 -10.59 -7.03 -27.52
N ASN A 386 -9.84 -7.93 -26.90
CA ASN A 386 -9.78 -9.34 -27.26
C ASN A 386 -10.83 -10.11 -26.46
N GLY A 387 -11.95 -10.44 -27.10
CA GLY A 387 -13.06 -11.19 -26.47
C GLY A 387 -12.70 -12.63 -26.04
N SER A 388 -11.51 -13.12 -26.39
CA SER A 388 -10.97 -14.42 -25.95
C SER A 388 -9.75 -14.26 -25.03
N SER A 389 -9.52 -13.06 -24.48
CA SER A 389 -8.40 -12.77 -23.61
C SER A 389 -8.39 -13.65 -22.36
N ASN A 390 -7.21 -14.07 -21.95
CA ASN A 390 -7.00 -14.74 -20.67
C ASN A 390 -6.62 -13.78 -19.52
N GLY A 391 -6.66 -12.48 -19.75
CA GLY A 391 -6.21 -11.46 -18.80
C GLY A 391 -4.84 -10.87 -19.12
N SER A 392 -3.98 -11.54 -19.88
CA SER A 392 -2.60 -11.08 -20.10
C SER A 392 -2.48 -9.78 -20.87
N ASP A 393 -3.50 -9.46 -21.66
CA ASP A 393 -3.52 -8.29 -22.54
C ASP A 393 -4.33 -7.11 -21.97
N TYR A 394 -4.87 -7.20 -20.76
CA TYR A 394 -5.66 -6.09 -20.17
C TYR A 394 -4.84 -4.84 -19.92
N TYR A 395 -5.27 -3.71 -20.46
CA TYR A 395 -4.58 -2.43 -20.40
C TYR A 395 -5.52 -1.36 -19.85
N VAL A 396 -4.97 -0.16 -19.59
CA VAL A 396 -5.77 0.97 -19.12
C VAL A 396 -6.72 1.43 -20.24
N THR A 397 -8.03 1.31 -20.02
CA THR A 397 -9.08 1.70 -20.98
C THR A 397 -9.70 3.05 -20.66
N ASN A 398 -9.69 3.44 -19.38
CA ASN A 398 -10.14 4.74 -18.91
C ASN A 398 -9.24 5.17 -17.77
N ASP A 399 -8.56 6.28 -17.98
CA ASP A 399 -7.52 6.81 -17.11
C ASP A 399 -7.88 8.19 -16.55
N SER A 400 -9.18 8.48 -16.55
CA SER A 400 -9.78 9.72 -16.08
C SER A 400 -9.45 9.99 -14.62
N LEU A 401 -9.18 11.26 -14.32
CA LEU A 401 -8.96 11.75 -12.96
C LEU A 401 -9.97 12.85 -12.70
N GLN A 402 -11.09 12.48 -12.08
CA GLN A 402 -12.26 13.34 -11.89
C GLN A 402 -12.64 13.44 -10.41
N ASP A 403 -12.65 14.66 -9.89
CA ASP A 403 -13.11 14.96 -8.53
C ASP A 403 -14.63 15.07 -8.51
N TYR A 404 -15.33 13.96 -8.33
CA TYR A 404 -16.79 14.00 -8.22
C TYR A 404 -17.21 14.83 -7.00
N SER A 405 -18.10 15.80 -7.22
CA SER A 405 -18.79 16.47 -6.12
C SER A 405 -19.74 15.48 -5.47
N ASP A 406 -19.44 15.05 -4.24
CA ASP A 406 -20.30 14.15 -3.46
C ASP A 406 -21.66 14.77 -3.10
#